data_AF-A0A9F2WHN7-F1
#
_entry.id   AF-A0A9F2WHN7-F1
#
_cell.length_a   1.000
_cell.length_b   1.000
_cell.length_c   1.000
_cell.angle_alpha   90.00
_cell.angle_beta   90.00
_cell.angle_gamma   90.00
#
_symmetry.space_group_name_H-M   'P 1'
#
loop_
_entity.id
_entity.type
_entity.pdbx_description
1 polymer ?
#
loop_
_entity_poly.entity_id
_entity_poly.type
_entity_poly.pdbx_seq_one_letter_code
_entity_poly.pdbx_strand_id
1 'polypeptide(L)'
;MAAVGECSIPVPWNSVSLTHVEYPAGDFTGRLLAYLSLSPIFIIVGFITLIVFKRELHTISFLGGLCFNEGVNWLIKNIVQEQRPCAEAHPSVYSKYAMPSSHSQFMWFFSVYSFLFLYLR
;
A
#
# COMPACT_ATOMS: atom_id res chain seq x y z
N MET A 1 10.38 -9.43 11.02
CA MET A 1 9.59 -10.67 11.06
C MET A 1 9.05 -10.77 12.47
N ALA A 2 7.76 -10.51 12.68
CA ALA A 2 7.16 -10.67 14.01
C ALA A 2 7.26 -12.15 14.39
N ALA A 3 7.79 -12.44 15.57
CA ALA A 3 7.93 -13.81 16.03
C ALA A 3 6.53 -14.38 16.28
N VAL A 4 6.31 -15.65 15.96
CA VAL A 4 5.03 -16.37 16.12
C VAL A 4 4.43 -16.22 17.54
N GLY A 5 5.24 -15.89 18.55
CA GLY A 5 4.80 -15.58 19.91
C GLY A 5 4.10 -14.21 20.11
N GLU A 6 4.23 -13.24 19.22
CA GLU A 6 3.60 -11.90 19.37
C GLU A 6 2.14 -11.86 18.90
N CYS A 7 1.70 -12.87 18.14
CA CYS A 7 0.36 -12.89 17.54
C CYS A 7 -0.73 -13.50 18.43
N SER A 8 -0.39 -13.80 19.69
CA SER A 8 -1.29 -14.38 20.68
C SER A 8 -1.65 -13.39 21.82
N ILE A 9 -1.20 -12.14 21.75
CA ILE A 9 -1.64 -11.11 22.70
C ILE A 9 -3.04 -10.65 22.28
N PRO A 10 -4.06 -10.76 23.14
CA PRO A 10 -5.42 -10.30 22.84
C PRO A 10 -5.45 -8.77 22.92
N VAL A 11 -4.93 -8.11 21.89
CA VAL A 11 -5.09 -6.67 21.72
C VAL A 11 -6.50 -6.44 21.18
N PRO A 12 -7.32 -5.58 21.81
CA PRO A 12 -8.59 -5.17 21.19
C PRO A 12 -8.27 -4.45 19.87
N TRP A 13 -8.71 -5.00 18.75
CA TRP A 13 -8.51 -4.41 17.42
C TRP A 13 -9.70 -3.52 17.05
N ASN A 14 -9.41 -2.31 16.59
CA ASN A 14 -10.42 -1.45 15.97
C ASN A 14 -10.16 -1.42 14.46
N SER A 15 -11.23 -1.36 13.67
CA SER A 15 -11.13 -1.19 12.21
C SER A 15 -11.56 0.22 11.80
N VAL A 16 -10.88 0.80 10.82
CA VAL A 16 -11.37 2.01 10.16
C VAL A 16 -12.57 1.63 9.30
N SER A 17 -13.75 2.21 9.58
CA SER A 17 -15.02 1.82 8.97
C SER A 17 -15.06 1.92 7.43
N LEU A 18 -14.18 2.73 6.83
CA LEU A 18 -14.16 2.95 5.38
C LEU A 18 -13.36 1.89 4.62
N THR A 19 -12.27 1.37 5.20
CA THR A 19 -11.29 0.54 4.49
C THR A 19 -10.89 -0.72 5.24
N HIS A 20 -11.52 -0.98 6.38
CA HIS A 20 -11.25 -2.13 7.24
C HIS A 20 -9.77 -2.29 7.61
N VAL A 21 -9.03 -1.18 7.69
CA VAL A 21 -7.65 -1.21 8.20
C VAL A 21 -7.72 -1.38 9.72
N GLU A 22 -7.14 -2.48 10.20
CA GLU A 22 -7.07 -2.83 11.62
C GLU A 22 -5.93 -2.07 12.30
N TYR A 23 -6.19 -1.57 13.51
CA TYR A 23 -5.21 -0.93 14.38
C TYR A 23 -5.49 -1.28 15.85
N PRO A 24 -4.46 -1.35 16.71
CA PRO A 24 -4.65 -1.63 18.13
C PRO A 24 -5.47 -0.51 18.79
N ALA A 25 -6.51 -0.89 19.55
CA ALA A 25 -7.34 0.06 20.26
C ALA A 25 -6.55 0.76 21.37
N GLY A 26 -6.73 2.08 21.49
CA GLY A 26 -6.03 2.90 22.48
C GLY A 26 -4.74 3.54 21.98
N ASP A 27 -4.29 3.23 20.76
CA ASP A 27 -3.10 3.86 20.16
C ASP A 27 -3.47 4.90 19.09
N PHE A 28 -3.17 6.17 19.38
CA PHE A 28 -3.35 7.27 18.44
C PHE A 28 -2.43 7.16 17.23
N THR A 29 -1.20 6.65 17.41
CA THR A 29 -0.24 6.51 16.31
C THR A 29 -0.68 5.43 15.33
N GLY A 30 -1.17 4.29 15.81
CA GLY A 30 -1.81 3.25 14.97
C GLY A 30 -2.99 3.79 14.16
N ARG A 31 -3.85 4.62 14.75
CA ARG A 31 -4.97 5.26 14.02
C ARG A 31 -4.48 6.21 12.93
N LEU A 32 -3.44 7.02 13.20
CA LEU A 32 -2.85 7.91 12.21
C LEU A 32 -2.22 7.13 11.05
N LEU A 33 -1.46 6.07 11.36
CA LEU A 33 -0.85 5.19 10.37
C LEU A 33 -1.91 4.49 9.49
N ALA A 34 -3.04 4.10 10.08
CA ALA A 34 -4.16 3.54 9.33
C ALA A 34 -4.68 4.53 8.27
N TYR A 35 -4.83 5.82 8.60
CA TYR A 35 -5.19 6.84 7.61
C TYR A 35 -4.08 7.08 6.58
N LEU A 36 -2.81 7.11 6.98
CA LEU A 36 -1.68 7.29 6.04
C LEU A 36 -1.57 6.15 5.03
N SER A 37 -2.00 4.93 5.40
CA SER A 37 -2.05 3.78 4.48
C SER A 37 -3.03 3.98 3.32
N LEU A 38 -3.94 4.95 3.40
CA LEU A 38 -4.86 5.33 2.32
C LEU A 38 -4.22 6.24 1.26
N SER A 39 -3.02 6.74 1.51
CA SER A 39 -2.30 7.63 0.57
C SER A 39 -2.21 7.11 -0.87
N PRO A 40 -1.99 5.81 -1.16
CA PRO A 40 -1.94 5.33 -2.55
C PRO A 40 -3.25 5.55 -3.32
N ILE A 41 -4.40 5.39 -2.65
CA ILE A 41 -5.72 5.59 -3.27
C ILE A 41 -5.90 7.07 -3.65
N PHE A 42 -5.54 7.98 -2.73
CA PHE A 42 -5.60 9.43 -2.99
C PHE A 42 -4.66 9.84 -4.12
N ILE A 43 -3.46 9.24 -4.20
CA ILE A 43 -2.51 9.48 -5.28
C ILE A 43 -3.12 9.08 -6.62
N ILE A 44 -3.68 7.87 -6.74
CA ILE A 44 -4.30 7.39 -8.00
C ILE A 44 -5.46 8.28 -8.42
N VAL A 45 -6.36 8.64 -7.50
CA VAL A 45 -7.49 9.54 -7.79
C VAL A 45 -6.99 10.92 -8.24
N GLY A 46 -5.93 11.44 -7.62
CA GLY A 46 -5.25 12.67 -8.02
C GLY A 46 -4.67 12.60 -9.44
N PHE A 47 -4.03 11.49 -9.80
CA PHE A 47 -3.54 11.28 -11.18
C PHE A 47 -4.67 11.25 -12.19
N ILE A 48 -5.74 10.51 -11.92
CA ILE A 48 -6.90 10.42 -12.82
C ILE A 48 -7.51 11.80 -13.05
N THR A 49 -7.72 12.58 -11.98
CA THR A 49 -8.24 13.95 -12.10
C THR A 49 -7.31 14.84 -12.91
N LEU A 50 -5.99 14.83 -12.64
CA LEU A 50 -5.01 15.60 -13.42
C LEU A 50 -5.00 15.21 -14.91
N ILE A 51 -5.11 13.91 -15.23
CA ILE A 51 -5.16 13.44 -16.62
C ILE A 51 -6.39 13.98 -17.33
N VAL A 52 -7.56 13.94 -16.69
CA VAL A 52 -8.81 14.43 -17.28
C VAL A 52 -8.73 15.93 -17.59
N PHE A 53 -8.19 16.73 -16.68
CA PHE A 53 -8.16 18.19 -16.81
C PHE A 53 -7.01 18.73 -17.67
N LYS A 54 -5.81 18.12 -17.59
CA LYS A 54 -4.60 18.66 -18.23
C LYS A 54 -4.14 17.86 -19.45
N ARG A 55 -4.49 16.57 -19.55
CA ARG A 55 -4.12 15.66 -20.67
C ARG A 55 -2.61 15.65 -20.99
N GLU A 56 -1.79 15.89 -19.98
CA GLU A 56 -0.32 15.88 -20.09
C GLU A 56 0.18 14.44 -20.27
N LEU A 57 0.94 14.20 -21.34
CA LEU A 57 1.49 12.87 -21.65
C LEU A 57 2.39 12.36 -20.51
N HIS A 58 3.10 13.26 -19.83
CA HIS A 58 3.94 12.94 -18.68
C HIS A 58 3.14 12.32 -17.52
N THR A 59 1.97 12.88 -17.22
CA THR A 59 1.09 12.39 -16.14
C THR A 59 0.52 11.02 -16.48
N ILE A 60 0.19 10.79 -17.75
CA ILE A 60 -0.26 9.48 -18.26
C ILE A 60 0.87 8.45 -18.18
N SER A 61 2.09 8.82 -18.58
CA SER A 61 3.26 7.94 -18.51
C SER A 61 3.60 7.57 -17.06
N PHE A 62 3.50 8.52 -16.12
CA PHE A 62 3.70 8.25 -14.69
C PHE A 62 2.65 7.27 -14.16
N LEU A 63 1.35 7.50 -14.43
CA LEU A 63 0.31 6.56 -14.03
C LEU A 63 0.52 5.17 -14.65
N GLY A 64 0.93 5.10 -15.92
CA GLY A 64 1.31 3.85 -16.58
C GLY A 64 2.45 3.12 -15.88
N GLY A 65 3.47 3.86 -15.43
CA GLY A 65 4.57 3.33 -14.62
C GLY A 65 4.11 2.76 -13.27
N LEU A 66 3.19 3.44 -12.58
CA LEU A 66 2.58 2.96 -11.34
C LEU A 66 1.80 1.66 -11.56
N CYS A 67 0.99 1.59 -12.63
CA CYS A 67 0.25 0.38 -13.00
C CYS A 67 1.19 -0.80 -13.33
N PHE A 68 2.26 -0.54 -14.09
CA PHE A 68 3.26 -1.55 -14.41
C PHE A 68 3.97 -2.07 -13.15
N ASN A 69 4.34 -1.16 -12.24
CA ASN A 69 4.95 -1.51 -10.97
C ASN A 69 4.05 -2.42 -10.11
N GLU A 70 2.74 -2.14 -10.02
CA GLU A 70 1.80 -3.02 -9.32
C GLU A 70 1.63 -4.36 -10.04
N GLY A 71 1.64 -4.38 -11.38
CA GLY A 71 1.63 -5.61 -12.17
C GLY A 71 2.85 -6.50 -11.87
N VAL A 72 4.03 -5.90 -11.77
CA VAL A 72 5.25 -6.60 -11.37
C VAL A 72 5.16 -7.09 -9.91
N ASN A 73 4.62 -6.29 -8.99
CA ASN A 73 4.38 -6.71 -7.60
C ASN A 73 3.50 -7.96 -7.55
N TRP A 74 2.39 -7.92 -8.28
CA TRP A 74 1.45 -9.03 -8.37
C TRP A 74 2.11 -10.28 -8.96
N LEU A 75 2.90 -10.13 -10.03
CA LEU A 75 3.63 -11.26 -10.63
C LEU A 75 4.59 -11.89 -9.63
N ILE A 76 5.41 -11.09 -8.94
CA ILE A 76 6.38 -11.59 -7.96
C ILE A 76 5.66 -12.28 -6.79
N LYS A 77 4.54 -11.73 -6.30
CA LYS A 77 3.74 -12.38 -5.24
C LYS A 77 3.28 -13.77 -5.63
N ASN A 78 2.85 -13.95 -6.88
CA ASN A 78 2.42 -15.25 -7.38
C ASN A 78 3.58 -16.23 -7.61
N ILE A 79 4.81 -15.74 -7.77
CA ILE A 79 6.01 -16.58 -7.93
C ILE A 79 6.56 -16.99 -6.56
N VAL A 80 6.76 -16.04 -5.64
CA VAL A 80 7.42 -16.26 -4.35
C VAL A 80 6.48 -16.96 -3.36
N GLN A 81 5.19 -16.62 -3.40
CA GLN A 81 4.13 -17.25 -2.59
C GLN A 81 4.43 -17.35 -1.08
N GLU A 82 5.18 -16.40 -0.53
CA GLU A 82 5.53 -16.40 0.89
C GLU A 82 4.29 -16.13 1.76
N GLN A 83 4.05 -16.99 2.75
CA GLN A 83 2.92 -16.85 3.66
C GLN A 83 3.09 -15.64 4.58
N ARG A 84 2.00 -14.94 4.87
CA ARG A 84 2.02 -13.82 5.83
C ARG A 84 2.26 -14.35 7.25
N PRO A 85 3.11 -13.67 8.04
CA PRO A 85 3.15 -13.94 9.47
C PRO A 85 1.76 -13.66 10.05
N CYS A 86 1.25 -14.61 10.83
CA CYS A 86 -0.01 -14.46 11.59
C CYS A 86 -1.27 -14.28 10.73
N ALA A 87 -1.37 -15.06 9.65
CA ALA A 87 -2.54 -15.09 8.78
C ALA A 87 -3.86 -15.42 9.53
N GLU A 88 -3.80 -16.17 10.63
CA GLU A 88 -4.98 -16.50 11.45
C GLU A 88 -5.44 -15.37 12.36
N ALA A 89 -4.54 -14.43 12.73
CA ALA A 89 -4.87 -13.31 13.62
C ALA A 89 -5.56 -12.14 12.89
N HIS A 90 -5.43 -12.06 11.57
CA HIS A 90 -5.93 -10.96 10.74
C HIS A 90 -6.79 -11.47 9.57
N PRO A 91 -8.02 -11.98 9.84
CA PRO A 91 -8.89 -12.57 8.82
C PRO A 91 -9.39 -11.57 7.76
N SER A 92 -9.28 -10.26 8.01
CA SER A 92 -9.68 -9.18 7.11
C SER A 92 -8.67 -8.92 5.97
N VAL A 93 -7.49 -9.55 6.01
CA VAL A 93 -6.44 -9.33 5.02
C VAL A 93 -6.69 -10.21 3.78
N TYR A 94 -7.25 -9.61 2.74
CA TYR A 94 -7.59 -10.29 1.47
C TYR A 94 -6.38 -10.86 0.69
N SER A 95 -5.15 -10.47 1.01
CA SER A 95 -3.95 -10.89 0.27
C SER A 95 -3.25 -12.06 0.95
N LYS A 96 -3.25 -13.24 0.30
CA LYS A 96 -2.64 -14.48 0.79
C LYS A 96 -1.12 -14.46 0.93
N TYR A 97 -0.44 -13.57 0.20
CA TYR A 97 1.02 -13.52 0.13
C TYR A 97 1.61 -12.27 0.77
N ALA A 98 2.74 -12.44 1.46
CA ALA A 98 3.40 -11.41 2.27
C ALA A 98 4.36 -10.54 1.48
N MET A 99 5.14 -11.18 0.59
CA MET A 99 6.21 -10.53 -0.14
C MET A 99 5.93 -10.50 -1.65
N PRO A 100 6.28 -9.40 -2.34
CA PRO A 100 6.70 -8.08 -1.83
C PRO A 100 5.53 -7.21 -1.29
N SER A 101 5.82 -6.23 -0.43
CA SER A 101 4.81 -5.27 0.06
C SER A 101 4.32 -4.35 -1.07
N SER A 102 3.02 -4.40 -1.43
CA SER A 102 2.44 -3.51 -2.46
C SER A 102 2.60 -2.04 -2.06
N HIS A 103 2.24 -1.66 -0.83
CA HIS A 103 2.32 -0.28 -0.36
C HIS A 103 3.73 0.28 -0.43
N SER A 104 4.73 -0.47 0.04
CA SER A 104 6.12 -0.03 0.03
C SER A 104 6.64 0.11 -1.39
N GLN A 105 6.33 -0.85 -2.27
CA GLN A 105 6.76 -0.82 -3.66
C GLN A 105 6.10 0.33 -4.44
N PHE A 106 4.82 0.61 -4.19
CA PHE A 106 4.09 1.74 -4.77
C PHE A 106 4.70 3.07 -4.35
N MET A 107 4.88 3.29 -3.04
CA MET A 107 5.40 4.55 -2.50
C MET A 107 6.85 4.80 -2.92
N TRP A 108 7.67 3.75 -3.00
CA TRP A 108 9.04 3.85 -3.50
C TRP A 108 9.07 4.32 -4.96
N PHE A 109 8.32 3.65 -5.84
CA PHE A 109 8.24 4.04 -7.24
C PHE A 109 7.75 5.48 -7.40
N PHE A 110 6.67 5.85 -6.69
CA PHE A 110 6.13 7.21 -6.71
C PHE A 110 7.17 8.25 -6.27
N SER A 111 7.90 7.97 -5.19
CA SER A 111 8.87 8.92 -4.63
C SER A 111 10.08 9.09 -5.55
N VAL A 112 10.63 7.99 -6.07
CA VAL A 112 11.79 8.02 -6.97
C VAL A 112 11.44 8.72 -8.29
N TYR A 113 10.30 8.37 -8.89
CA TYR A 113 9.85 9.01 -10.12
C TYR A 113 9.62 10.50 -9.92
N SER A 114 8.95 10.89 -8.82
CA SER A 114 8.71 12.29 -8.51
C SER A 114 10.01 13.06 -8.29
N PHE A 115 10.97 12.47 -7.56
CA PHE A 115 12.27 13.08 -7.33
C PHE A 115 13.04 13.28 -8.64
N LEU A 116 13.12 12.25 -9.48
CA LEU A 116 13.78 12.33 -10.79
C LEU A 116 13.10 13.35 -11.69
N PHE A 117 11.76 13.39 -11.69
CA PHE A 117 11.00 14.36 -12.47
C PHE A 117 11.27 15.79 -12.01
N LEU A 118 11.31 16.06 -10.70
CA LEU A 118 11.60 17.39 -10.17
C LEU A 118 13.07 17.80 -10.32
N TYR A 119 13.99 16.84 -10.33
CA TYR A 119 15.43 17.11 -10.43
C TYR A 119 15.91 17.31 -11.88
N LEU A 120 15.37 16.53 -12.81
CA LEU A 120 15.79 16.55 -14.22
C LEU A 120 14.96 17.49 -15.11
N ARG A 121 13.99 18.20 -14.53
CA ARG A 121 13.11 19.16 -15.22
C ARG A 121 13.37 20.58 -14.75
#